data_AF-A0A507QIF5-F1
#
_entry.id   AF-A0A507QIF5-F1
#
_cell.length_a   1.000
_cell.length_b   1.000
_cell.length_c   1.000
_cell.angle_alpha   90.00
_cell.angle_beta   90.00
_cell.angle_gamma   90.00
#
_symmetry.space_group_name_H-M   'P 1'
#
loop_
_entity.id
_entity.type
_entity.pdbx_description
1 polymer ?
#
loop_
_entity_poly.entity_id
_entity_poly.type
_entity_poly.pdbx_seq_one_letter_code
_entity_poly.pdbx_strand_id
1 'polypeptide(L)'
;MMEIMLRHDRKTNLAEYVKSLGSNKVCDYNSPTVTDDVAVELDKGPCVGIYLATGKVAAACQVSAKSMQKLFVSSSNPVMPGDAPEGVEAKMAYDTSGTDGLKAALPATFGGYLLEALAKDMYKVAPPPEMVNKKGVDGIQEALDRLRNGISAKKIAVEAPWTPLL
;
A
#
# COMPACT_ATOMS: atom_id res chain seq x y z
N MET A 1 6.74 -7.30 -7.59
CA MET A 1 5.68 -6.91 -6.64
C MET A 1 4.45 -6.59 -7.46
N MET A 2 3.32 -7.28 -7.23
CA MET A 2 2.08 -7.03 -7.97
C MET A 2 1.14 -6.19 -7.08
N GLU A 3 0.74 -5.02 -7.55
CA GLU A 3 -0.13 -4.10 -6.83
C GLU A 3 -1.55 -4.09 -7.45
N ILE A 4 -2.57 -4.24 -6.60
CA ILE A 4 -3.99 -4.13 -6.96
C ILE A 4 -4.51 -2.82 -6.36
N MET A 5 -4.90 -1.85 -7.20
CA MET A 5 -5.33 -0.52 -6.73
C MET A 5 -6.86 -0.38 -6.72
N LEU A 6 -7.40 0.25 -5.68
CA LEU A 6 -8.83 0.53 -5.50
C LEU A 6 -9.15 2.01 -5.79
N ARG A 7 -10.26 2.22 -6.50
CA ARG A 7 -11.06 3.43 -6.74
C ARG A 7 -10.80 4.27 -8.00
N HIS A 8 -11.91 4.94 -8.32
CA HIS A 8 -12.46 5.26 -9.62
C HIS A 8 -12.23 6.75 -9.92
N ASP A 9 -11.18 7.07 -10.68
CA ASP A 9 -11.27 8.17 -11.65
C ASP A 9 -10.16 8.07 -12.71
N ARG A 10 -10.57 7.97 -13.98
CA ARG A 10 -9.74 7.82 -15.20
C ARG A 10 -8.74 6.64 -15.21
N LYS A 11 -9.26 5.45 -15.56
CA LYS A 11 -8.57 4.14 -15.59
C LYS A 11 -7.22 4.07 -16.31
N THR A 12 -6.91 4.99 -17.24
CA THR A 12 -5.66 4.95 -18.04
C THR A 12 -4.44 5.51 -17.29
N ASN A 13 -4.58 6.61 -16.54
CA ASN A 13 -3.43 7.26 -15.89
C ASN A 13 -2.93 6.46 -14.68
N LEU A 14 -3.82 5.85 -13.91
CA LEU A 14 -3.45 5.13 -12.68
C LEU A 14 -2.67 3.84 -12.95
N ALA A 15 -3.08 3.07 -13.96
CA ALA A 15 -2.40 1.83 -14.32
C ALA A 15 -1.00 2.09 -14.88
N GLU A 16 -0.84 3.11 -15.71
CA GLU A 16 0.45 3.57 -16.21
C GLU A 16 1.33 4.10 -15.07
N TYR A 17 0.73 4.87 -14.17
CA TYR A 17 1.41 5.39 -12.99
C TYR A 17 1.99 4.26 -12.11
N VAL A 18 1.19 3.25 -11.77
CA VAL A 18 1.66 2.09 -10.97
C VAL A 18 2.75 1.29 -11.70
N LYS A 19 2.65 1.13 -13.03
CA LYS A 19 3.74 0.54 -13.83
C LYS A 19 5.02 1.37 -13.75
N SER A 20 4.91 2.70 -13.78
CA SER A 20 6.05 3.62 -13.62
C SER A 20 6.71 3.56 -12.23
N LEU A 21 6.06 2.92 -11.25
CA LEU A 21 6.60 2.65 -9.91
C LEU A 21 7.26 1.26 -9.81
N GLY A 22 7.26 0.47 -10.88
CA GLY A 22 7.94 -0.82 -10.95
C GLY A 22 7.03 -2.04 -10.92
N SER A 23 5.70 -1.86 -10.99
CA SER A 23 4.79 -3.01 -11.11
C SER A 23 4.96 -3.73 -12.45
N ASN A 24 5.09 -5.06 -12.39
CA ASN A 24 5.14 -5.91 -13.58
C ASN A 24 3.76 -6.07 -14.25
N LYS A 25 2.68 -6.06 -13.45
CA LYS A 25 1.31 -6.26 -13.90
C LYS A 25 0.35 -5.46 -13.03
N VAL A 26 -0.63 -4.82 -13.68
CA VAL A 26 -1.76 -4.14 -13.02
C VAL A 26 -3.04 -4.80 -13.48
N CYS A 27 -3.91 -5.15 -12.54
CA CYS A 27 -5.19 -5.81 -12.79
C CYS A 27 -6.35 -4.87 -12.40
N ASP A 28 -7.41 -4.81 -13.21
CA ASP A 28 -8.61 -4.02 -12.90
C ASP A 28 -9.46 -4.77 -11.86
N TYR A 29 -9.59 -4.19 -10.66
CA TYR A 29 -10.39 -4.76 -9.58
C TYR A 29 -11.88 -4.87 -9.91
N ASN A 30 -12.37 -4.14 -10.91
CA ASN A 30 -13.75 -4.25 -11.38
C ASN A 30 -13.97 -5.47 -12.27
N SER A 31 -12.90 -6.14 -12.70
CA SER A 31 -13.04 -7.38 -13.48
C SER A 31 -13.66 -8.47 -12.59
N PRO A 32 -14.73 -9.15 -13.03
CA PRO A 32 -15.33 -10.23 -12.28
C PRO A 32 -14.39 -11.43 -12.12
N THR A 33 -13.36 -11.54 -12.97
CA THR A 33 -12.35 -12.61 -12.96
C THR A 33 -11.04 -12.19 -12.30
N VAL A 34 -10.97 -11.01 -11.68
CA VAL A 34 -9.69 -10.45 -11.22
C VAL A 34 -8.93 -11.38 -10.28
N THR A 35 -9.61 -12.15 -9.42
CA THR A 35 -8.93 -13.07 -8.49
C THR A 35 -8.32 -14.27 -9.21
N ASP A 36 -8.97 -14.78 -10.25
CA ASP A 36 -8.45 -15.84 -11.12
C ASP A 36 -7.26 -15.33 -11.95
N ASP A 37 -7.43 -14.17 -12.56
CA ASP A 37 -6.40 -13.56 -13.41
C ASP A 37 -5.12 -13.26 -12.64
N VAL A 38 -5.25 -12.77 -11.40
CA VAL A 38 -4.15 -12.51 -10.47
C VAL A 38 -3.47 -13.81 -10.06
N ALA A 39 -4.21 -14.87 -9.71
CA ALA A 39 -3.63 -16.16 -9.35
C ALA A 39 -2.83 -16.76 -10.51
N VAL A 40 -3.39 -16.76 -11.72
CA VAL A 40 -2.71 -17.22 -12.94
C VAL A 40 -1.45 -16.41 -13.22
N GLU A 41 -1.46 -15.10 -13.00
CA GLU A 41 -0.27 -14.27 -13.17
C GLU A 41 0.81 -14.61 -12.13
N LEU A 42 0.44 -14.80 -10.86
CA LEU A 42 1.39 -15.16 -9.80
C LEU A 42 2.05 -16.51 -10.05
N ASP A 43 1.34 -17.46 -10.67
CA ASP A 43 1.86 -18.79 -10.98
C ASP A 43 2.80 -18.85 -12.20
N LYS A 44 3.01 -17.74 -12.92
CA LYS A 44 4.00 -17.69 -14.01
C LYS A 44 5.44 -17.70 -13.51
N GLY A 45 5.66 -17.47 -12.21
CA GLY A 45 6.99 -17.43 -11.62
C GLY A 45 6.94 -17.57 -10.10
N PRO A 46 8.10 -17.57 -9.44
CA PRO A 46 8.15 -17.67 -7.99
C PRO A 46 7.52 -16.42 -7.34
N CYS A 47 6.55 -16.65 -6.46
CA CYS A 47 5.93 -15.64 -5.62
C CYS A 47 6.10 -16.02 -4.14
N VAL A 48 6.57 -15.09 -3.32
CA VAL A 48 6.84 -15.34 -1.89
C VAL A 48 5.62 -15.11 -0.99
N GLY A 49 4.57 -14.47 -1.52
CA GLY A 49 3.37 -14.16 -0.76
C GLY A 49 2.59 -12.99 -1.33
N ILE A 50 1.48 -12.68 -0.67
CA ILE A 50 0.58 -11.58 -1.03
C ILE A 50 0.60 -10.56 0.10
N TYR A 51 0.75 -9.28 -0.24
CA TYR A 51 0.53 -8.18 0.70
C TYR A 51 -0.74 -7.41 0.33
N LEU A 52 -1.73 -7.45 1.21
CA LEU A 52 -2.97 -6.68 1.07
C LEU A 52 -2.81 -5.34 1.80
N ALA A 53 -2.57 -4.28 1.05
CA ALA A 53 -2.45 -2.92 1.59
C ALA A 53 -3.81 -2.21 1.76
N THR A 54 -4.87 -2.71 1.13
CA THR A 54 -6.22 -2.14 1.16
C THR A 54 -7.26 -3.14 0.65
N GLY A 55 -8.54 -2.92 0.96
CA GLY A 55 -9.64 -3.75 0.49
C GLY A 55 -9.99 -4.92 1.42
N LYS A 56 -10.64 -5.94 0.86
CA LYS A 56 -11.15 -7.09 1.61
C LYS A 56 -10.09 -8.19 1.69
N VAL A 57 -9.79 -8.65 2.89
CA VAL A 57 -8.85 -9.77 3.12
C VAL A 57 -9.29 -11.02 2.37
N ALA A 58 -10.59 -11.33 2.39
CA ALA A 58 -11.16 -12.45 1.64
C ALA A 58 -10.76 -12.50 0.16
N ALA A 59 -10.63 -11.35 -0.52
CA ALA A 59 -10.25 -11.32 -1.92
C ALA A 59 -8.79 -11.75 -2.13
N ALA A 60 -7.87 -11.33 -1.26
CA ALA A 60 -6.48 -11.79 -1.30
C ALA A 60 -6.36 -13.26 -0.91
N CYS A 61 -7.15 -13.72 0.07
CA CYS A 61 -7.20 -15.14 0.42
C CYS A 61 -7.75 -16.00 -0.72
N GLN A 62 -8.74 -15.52 -1.48
CA GLN A 62 -9.23 -16.21 -2.68
C GLN A 62 -8.15 -16.32 -3.76
N VAL A 63 -7.33 -15.29 -3.96
CA VAL A 63 -6.17 -15.37 -4.87
C VAL A 63 -5.20 -16.45 -4.40
N SER A 64 -4.85 -16.47 -3.11
CA SER A 64 -3.99 -17.50 -2.53
C SER A 64 -4.55 -18.91 -2.73
N ALA A 65 -5.86 -19.10 -2.47
CA ALA A 65 -6.53 -20.39 -2.65
C ALA A 65 -6.55 -20.88 -4.10
N LYS A 66 -6.59 -19.97 -5.08
CA LYS A 66 -6.61 -20.28 -6.52
C LYS A 66 -5.22 -20.48 -7.11
N SER A 67 -4.20 -19.93 -6.46
CA SER A 67 -2.81 -20.07 -6.85
C SER A 67 -2.34 -21.51 -6.61
N MET A 68 -1.54 -22.04 -7.53
CA MET A 68 -0.86 -23.34 -7.37
C MET A 68 0.24 -23.27 -6.29
N GLN A 69 0.68 -22.06 -5.94
CA GLN A 69 1.59 -21.80 -4.84
C GLN A 69 0.84 -21.60 -3.52
N LYS A 70 1.37 -22.13 -2.42
CA LYS A 70 0.86 -21.91 -1.06
C LYS A 70 1.28 -20.52 -0.55
N LEU A 71 0.63 -19.48 -1.04
CA LEU A 71 1.01 -18.09 -0.78
C LEU A 71 0.45 -17.59 0.56
N PHE A 72 1.34 -17.22 1.48
CA PHE A 72 0.94 -16.54 2.71
C PHE A 72 0.39 -15.14 2.40
N VAL A 73 -0.72 -14.77 3.05
CA VAL A 73 -1.34 -13.44 2.93
C VAL A 73 -0.99 -12.59 4.14
N SER A 74 -0.15 -11.58 3.94
CA SER A 74 0.06 -10.50 4.90
C SER A 74 -0.93 -9.36 4.63
N SER A 75 -1.63 -8.87 5.64
CA SER A 75 -2.70 -7.87 5.48
C SER A 75 -2.50 -6.66 6.37
N SER A 76 -2.78 -5.45 5.87
CA SER A 76 -2.89 -4.25 6.71
C SER A 76 -4.17 -4.21 7.55
N ASN A 77 -5.15 -5.05 7.20
CA ASN A 77 -6.45 -5.13 7.86
C ASN A 77 -6.56 -6.40 8.73
N PRO A 78 -7.37 -6.39 9.80
CA PRO A 78 -7.68 -7.58 10.57
C PRO A 78 -8.21 -8.71 9.68
N VAL A 79 -7.77 -9.94 9.95
CA VAL A 79 -8.30 -11.16 9.31
C VAL A 79 -9.50 -11.62 10.13
N MET A 80 -10.70 -11.54 9.56
CA MET A 80 -11.95 -11.89 10.23
C MET A 80 -12.28 -13.38 10.02
N PRO A 81 -13.07 -14.00 10.93
CA PRO A 81 -13.57 -15.35 10.70
C PRO A 81 -14.31 -15.46 9.35
N GLY A 82 -13.89 -16.43 8.53
CA GLY A 82 -14.44 -16.64 7.18
C GLY A 82 -13.70 -15.92 6.04
N ASP A 83 -12.72 -15.06 6.34
CA ASP A 83 -11.91 -14.42 5.27
C ASP A 83 -10.97 -15.42 4.58
N ALA A 84 -10.37 -16.34 5.34
CA ALA A 84 -9.43 -17.33 4.83
C ALA A 84 -10.13 -18.70 4.63
N PRO A 85 -10.20 -19.22 3.39
CA PRO A 85 -10.61 -20.59 3.14
C PRO A 85 -9.67 -21.61 3.78
N GLU A 86 -10.11 -22.87 3.83
CA GLU A 86 -9.26 -23.98 4.29
C GLU A 86 -7.94 -24.06 3.49
N GLY A 87 -6.83 -24.21 4.21
CA GLY A 87 -5.49 -24.28 3.61
C GLY A 87 -4.84 -22.94 3.27
N VAL A 88 -5.54 -21.80 3.45
CA VAL A 88 -4.97 -20.46 3.27
C VAL A 88 -4.51 -19.89 4.61
N GLU A 89 -3.25 -19.48 4.67
CA GLU A 89 -2.71 -18.76 5.81
C GLU A 89 -2.73 -17.24 5.57
N ALA A 90 -3.35 -16.50 6.49
CA ALA A 90 -3.40 -15.05 6.46
C ALA A 90 -3.18 -14.45 7.85
N LYS A 91 -2.39 -13.37 7.95
CA LYS A 91 -2.26 -12.59 9.21
C LYS A 91 -2.21 -11.10 8.93
N MET A 92 -2.73 -10.34 9.89
CA MET A 92 -2.53 -8.90 9.91
C MET A 92 -1.06 -8.59 10.24
N ALA A 93 -0.43 -7.74 9.44
CA ALA A 93 0.84 -7.11 9.75
C ALA A 93 0.59 -6.03 10.81
N TYR A 94 0.63 -6.44 12.07
CA TYR A 94 0.40 -5.57 13.22
C TYR A 94 1.51 -5.77 14.25
N ASP A 95 2.04 -4.66 14.76
CA ASP A 95 3.06 -4.65 15.81
C ASP A 95 2.43 -4.22 17.14
N THR A 96 2.49 -5.09 18.14
CA THR A 96 2.03 -4.83 19.51
C THR A 96 3.15 -4.38 20.45
N SER A 97 4.41 -4.39 20.00
CA SER A 97 5.56 -4.10 20.86
C SER A 97 5.80 -2.60 21.09
N GLY A 98 4.99 -1.75 20.45
CA GLY A 98 4.97 -0.31 20.70
C GLY A 98 6.31 0.35 20.40
N THR A 99 6.77 1.22 21.30
CA THR A 99 8.01 1.98 21.11
C THR A 99 9.24 1.10 20.97
N ASP A 100 9.28 -0.07 21.61
CA ASP A 100 10.46 -0.93 21.56
C ASP A 100 10.57 -1.68 20.23
N GLY A 101 9.44 -2.06 19.63
CA GLY A 101 9.39 -2.54 18.25
C GLY A 101 9.88 -1.50 17.26
N LEU A 102 9.38 -0.27 17.38
CA LEU A 102 9.83 0.83 16.54
C LEU A 102 11.34 1.07 16.70
N LYS A 103 11.87 1.11 17.93
CA LYS A 103 13.32 1.24 18.17
C LYS A 103 14.12 0.11 17.53
N ALA A 104 13.65 -1.12 17.62
CA ALA A 104 14.32 -2.27 17.02
C ALA A 104 14.29 -2.22 15.49
N ALA A 105 13.19 -1.77 14.90
CA ALA A 105 13.02 -1.67 13.45
C ALA A 105 13.69 -0.41 12.86
N LEU A 106 13.87 0.66 13.64
CA LEU A 106 14.33 1.97 13.17
C LEU A 106 15.63 1.90 12.34
N PRO A 107 16.72 1.24 12.79
CA PRO A 107 17.96 1.15 12.02
C PRO A 107 17.79 0.46 10.66
N ALA A 108 16.93 -0.57 10.59
CA ALA A 108 16.65 -1.30 9.37
C ALA A 108 15.59 -0.62 8.47
N THR A 109 14.93 0.43 8.96
CA THR A 109 13.83 1.11 8.26
C THR A 109 14.07 2.62 8.18
N PHE A 110 13.30 3.44 8.91
CA PHE A 110 13.26 4.90 8.79
C PHE A 110 14.50 5.62 9.32
N GLY A 111 15.20 5.02 10.28
CA GLY A 111 16.39 5.60 10.93
C GLY A 111 17.72 5.20 10.28
N GLY A 112 17.69 4.38 9.23
CA GLY A 112 18.90 3.94 8.52
C GLY A 112 18.62 3.72 7.04
N TYR A 113 18.22 2.50 6.65
CA TYR A 113 18.06 2.10 5.24
C TYR A 113 17.27 3.10 4.39
N LEU A 114 16.12 3.59 4.88
CA LEU A 114 15.29 4.53 4.12
C LEU A 114 16.04 5.82 3.79
N LEU A 115 16.79 6.38 4.75
CA LEU A 115 17.56 7.60 4.55
C LEU A 115 18.65 7.39 3.48
N GLU A 116 19.37 6.28 3.56
CA GLU A 116 20.37 5.93 2.55
C GLU A 116 19.75 5.70 1.17
N ALA A 117 18.63 4.98 1.11
CA ALA A 117 17.96 4.67 -0.14
C ALA A 117 17.40 5.93 -0.81
N LEU A 118 16.91 6.90 -0.02
CA LEU A 118 16.52 8.22 -0.51
C LEU A 118 17.73 8.99 -1.04
N ALA A 119 18.84 9.04 -0.30
CA ALA A 119 20.05 9.75 -0.71
C ALA A 119 20.71 9.15 -1.98
N LYS A 120 20.48 7.86 -2.23
CA LYS A 120 21.00 7.13 -3.41
C LYS A 120 19.98 7.02 -4.54
N ASP A 121 18.83 7.70 -4.46
CA ASP A 121 17.72 7.60 -5.42
C ASP A 121 17.21 6.16 -5.67
N MET A 122 17.47 5.25 -4.73
CA MET A 122 16.99 3.86 -4.78
C MET A 122 15.54 3.74 -4.31
N TYR A 123 15.05 4.74 -3.58
CA TYR A 123 13.67 4.81 -3.13
C TYR A 123 12.98 6.02 -3.75
N LYS A 124 11.96 5.78 -4.58
CA LYS A 124 11.15 6.83 -5.20
C LYS A 124 10.03 7.24 -4.25
N VAL A 125 10.05 8.49 -3.77
CA VAL A 125 8.94 9.08 -3.01
C VAL A 125 7.75 9.29 -3.94
N ALA A 126 6.70 8.50 -3.75
CA ALA A 126 5.55 8.44 -4.63
C ALA A 126 4.23 8.29 -3.84
N PRO A 127 3.15 8.97 -4.25
CA PRO A 127 3.12 10.07 -5.21
C PRO A 127 3.84 11.32 -4.68
N PRO A 128 4.33 12.20 -5.57
CA PRO A 128 4.83 13.50 -5.17
C PRO A 128 3.80 14.24 -4.29
N PRO A 129 4.23 14.90 -3.21
CA PRO A 129 3.31 15.61 -2.34
C PRO A 129 2.69 16.82 -3.04
N GLU A 130 1.37 16.95 -2.95
CA GLU A 130 0.62 18.15 -3.32
C GLU A 130 0.49 19.04 -2.08
N MET A 131 1.21 20.16 -2.06
CA MET A 131 1.15 21.11 -0.96
C MET A 131 -0.17 21.89 -0.98
N VAL A 132 -0.81 22.04 0.17
CA VAL A 132 -1.89 23.01 0.35
C VAL A 132 -1.34 24.44 0.39
N ASN A 133 -2.21 25.42 0.15
CA ASN A 133 -1.79 26.83 0.10
C ASN A 133 -1.49 27.40 1.48
N LYS A 134 -2.21 26.95 2.50
CA LYS A 134 -2.06 27.43 3.89
C LYS A 134 -1.12 26.52 4.69
N LYS A 135 -0.41 27.11 5.66
CA LYS A 135 0.46 26.39 6.60
C LYS A 135 -0.28 26.11 7.91
N GLY A 136 0.27 25.22 8.73
CA GLY A 136 -0.23 24.96 10.08
C GLY A 136 -1.68 24.49 10.11
N VAL A 137 -2.41 24.85 11.16
CA VAL A 137 -3.77 24.37 11.43
C VAL A 137 -4.75 24.73 10.29
N ASP A 138 -4.62 25.93 9.72
CA ASP A 138 -5.48 26.34 8.60
C ASP A 138 -5.24 25.49 7.34
N GLY A 139 -3.99 25.08 7.11
CA GLY A 139 -3.63 24.14 6.04
C GLY A 139 -4.18 22.73 6.27
N ILE A 140 -4.29 22.30 7.53
CA ILE A 140 -4.88 21.00 7.87
C ILE A 140 -6.35 20.96 7.47
N GLN A 141 -7.13 22.00 7.75
CA GLN A 141 -8.53 22.04 7.37
C GLN A 141 -8.69 21.97 5.84
N GLU A 142 -7.92 22.77 5.10
CA GLU A 142 -7.90 22.72 3.63
C GLU A 142 -7.53 21.32 3.09
N ALA A 143 -6.52 20.68 3.69
CA ALA A 143 -6.10 19.33 3.31
C ALA A 143 -7.20 18.29 3.54
N LEU A 144 -7.91 18.38 4.67
CA LEU A 144 -9.01 17.47 5.01
C LEU A 144 -10.20 17.64 4.07
N ASP A 145 -10.54 18.88 3.69
CA ASP A 145 -11.64 19.13 2.76
C ASP A 145 -11.32 18.61 1.36
N ARG A 146 -10.07 18.78 0.88
CA ARG A 146 -9.61 18.15 -0.35
C ARG A 146 -9.63 16.62 -0.26
N LEU A 147 -9.12 16.04 0.83
CA LEU A 147 -9.13 14.58 1.05
C LEU A 147 -10.55 14.00 0.99
N ARG A 148 -11.52 14.68 1.61
CA ARG A 148 -12.94 14.26 1.63
C ARG A 148 -13.55 14.17 0.23
N ASN A 149 -13.11 15.01 -0.70
CA ASN A 149 -13.56 14.99 -2.09
C ASN A 149 -12.90 13.89 -2.94
N GLY A 150 -11.96 13.13 -2.38
CA GLY A 150 -11.21 12.11 -3.08
C GLY A 150 -10.03 12.68 -3.87
N ILE A 151 -8.86 12.05 -3.73
CA ILE A 151 -7.58 12.61 -4.21
C ILE A 151 -6.80 11.63 -5.07
N SER A 152 -7.48 10.65 -5.72
CA SER A 152 -6.92 9.54 -6.50
C SER A 152 -5.42 9.63 -6.83
N ALA A 153 -4.62 8.76 -6.19
CA ALA A 153 -3.16 8.68 -6.33
C ALA A 153 -2.38 9.97 -6.05
N LYS A 154 -2.86 10.82 -5.13
CA LYS A 154 -2.14 11.98 -4.61
C LYS A 154 -1.89 11.86 -3.12
N LYS A 155 -0.83 12.52 -2.66
CA LYS A 155 -0.52 12.71 -1.24
C LYS A 155 -0.64 14.19 -0.93
N ILE A 156 -1.64 14.60 -0.16
CA ILE A 156 -1.71 15.99 0.32
C ILE A 156 -0.72 16.17 1.47
N ALA A 157 0.04 17.25 1.44
CA ALA A 157 0.96 17.63 2.49
C ALA A 157 0.68 19.06 2.96
N VAL A 158 0.87 19.28 4.26
CA VAL A 158 0.73 20.59 4.92
C VAL A 158 2.08 20.92 5.51
N GLU A 159 2.58 22.12 5.25
CA GLU A 159 3.78 22.60 5.93
C GLU A 159 3.42 22.93 7.37
N ALA A 160 4.11 22.30 8.32
CA ALA A 160 3.97 22.63 9.73
C ALA A 160 4.38 24.09 9.98
N PRO A 161 3.79 24.80 10.97
CA PRO A 161 4.32 26.07 11.38
C PRO A 161 5.74 25.85 11.89
N TRP A 162 6.70 26.65 11.43
CA TRP A 162 8.05 26.58 11.94
C TRP A 162 8.07 27.12 13.37
N THR A 163 8.18 26.23 14.35
CA THR A 163 8.59 26.57 15.70
C THR A 163 10.01 26.02 15.87
N PRO A 164 11.04 26.87 16.09
CA PRO A 164 12.33 26.36 16.47
C PRO A 164 12.14 25.55 17.75
N LEU A 165 12.62 24.30 17.75
CA LEU A 165 12.68 23.48 18.95
C LEU A 165 13.55 24.26 19.96
N LEU A 166 12.93 24.68 21.06
CA LEU A 166 13.63 25.24 22.23
C LEU A 166 14.53 24.18 22.87
#